data_AF-B8IQ46-F1
#
_entry.id   AF-B8IQ46-F1
#
_cell.length_a   1.000
_cell.length_b   1.000
_cell.length_c   1.000
_cell.angle_alpha   90.00
_cell.angle_beta   90.00
_cell.angle_gamma   90.00
#
_symmetry.space_group_name_H-M   'P 1'
#
loop_
_entity.id
_entity.type
_entity.pdbx_description
1 polymer ?
#
loop_
_entity_poly.entity_id
_entity_poly.type
_entity_poly.pdbx_seq_one_letter_code
_entity_poly.pdbx_strand_id
1 'polypeptide(L)'
;MPLMRCRDVAERAGALIDGEAGFATRMRLRLHLAACAPCRRFVAQLRATQRLLRGAAPPALDPEREEALVAAALRGTDEPGGRI
;
A
#
# COMPACT_ATOMS: atom_id res chain seq x y z
N MET A 1 20.66 -18.24 -3.87
CA MET A 1 20.14 -16.91 -3.48
C MET A 1 18.85 -16.68 -4.24
N PRO A 2 17.73 -16.30 -3.60
CA PRO A 2 16.48 -16.05 -4.33
C PRO A 2 16.66 -14.85 -5.27
N LEU A 3 15.90 -14.82 -6.35
CA LEU A 3 15.97 -13.88 -7.50
C LEU A 3 15.82 -12.38 -7.17
N MET A 4 15.75 -11.98 -5.90
CA MET A 4 15.49 -10.61 -5.44
C MET A 4 16.45 -10.23 -4.32
N ARG A 5 17.03 -9.03 -4.40
CA ARG A 5 17.93 -8.49 -3.36
C ARG A 5 17.10 -7.84 -2.24
N CYS A 6 17.68 -7.67 -1.05
CA CYS A 6 16.97 -7.04 0.06
C CYS A 6 16.49 -5.60 -0.26
N ARG A 7 17.27 -4.83 -1.03
CA ARG A 7 16.87 -3.49 -1.50
C ARG A 7 15.62 -3.54 -2.39
N ASP A 8 15.56 -4.52 -3.28
CA ASP A 8 14.41 -4.73 -4.17
C ASP A 8 13.12 -5.05 -3.39
N VAL A 9 13.25 -5.70 -2.22
CA VAL A 9 12.14 -5.93 -1.29
C VAL A 9 11.71 -4.62 -0.63
N ALA A 10 12.66 -3.82 -0.15
CA ALA A 10 12.37 -2.55 0.50
C ALA A 10 11.61 -1.59 -0.43
N GLU A 11 12.02 -1.49 -1.70
CA GLU A 11 11.36 -0.66 -2.72
C GLU A 11 9.94 -1.14 -3.07
N ARG A 12 9.65 -2.44 -2.91
CA ARG A 12 8.37 -3.05 -3.33
C ARG A 12 7.47 -3.44 -2.16
N ALA A 13 7.89 -3.23 -0.93
CA ALA A 13 7.15 -3.66 0.26
C ALA A 13 5.82 -2.90 0.43
N GLY A 14 5.77 -1.62 0.06
CA GLY A 14 4.52 -0.82 0.06
C GLY A 14 3.45 -1.47 -0.81
N ALA A 15 3.72 -1.62 -2.11
CA ALA A 15 2.80 -2.27 -3.05
C ALA A 15 2.38 -3.70 -2.63
N LEU A 16 3.25 -4.45 -1.95
CA LEU A 16 2.89 -5.75 -1.38
C LEU A 16 1.87 -5.64 -0.25
N ILE A 17 2.05 -4.64 0.63
CA ILE A 17 1.21 -4.39 1.80
C ILE A 17 -0.14 -3.80 1.39
N ASP A 18 -0.15 -2.87 0.44
CA ASP A 18 -1.36 -2.22 -0.08
C ASP A 18 -2.12 -3.11 -1.08
N GLY A 19 -1.50 -4.22 -1.50
CA GLY A 19 -2.13 -5.24 -2.33
C GLY A 19 -1.99 -5.00 -3.84
N GLU A 20 -1.40 -3.88 -4.23
CA GLU A 20 -1.16 -3.39 -5.60
C GLU A 20 -0.06 -4.16 -6.35
N ALA A 21 0.73 -4.98 -5.66
CA ALA A 21 1.73 -5.81 -6.30
C ALA A 21 1.09 -6.93 -7.15
N GLY A 22 1.37 -6.91 -8.46
CA GLY A 22 1.00 -7.97 -9.38
C GLY A 22 1.51 -9.36 -8.98
N PHE A 23 0.86 -10.42 -9.48
CA PHE A 23 1.05 -11.80 -9.03
C PHE A 23 2.51 -12.26 -9.01
N ALA A 24 3.26 -12.05 -10.11
CA ALA A 24 4.65 -12.47 -10.21
C ALA A 24 5.57 -11.77 -9.18
N THR A 25 5.36 -10.47 -8.95
CA THR A 25 6.10 -9.72 -7.92
C THR A 25 5.77 -10.22 -6.52
N ARG A 26 4.49 -10.53 -6.27
CA ARG A 26 4.02 -11.10 -5.00
C ARG A 26 4.69 -12.44 -4.71
N MET A 27 4.82 -13.33 -5.70
CA MET A 27 5.51 -14.62 -5.54
C MET A 27 6.99 -14.46 -5.21
N ARG A 28 7.71 -13.60 -5.95
CA ARG A 28 9.14 -13.32 -5.71
C ARG A 28 9.38 -12.77 -4.30
N LEU A 29 8.54 -11.83 -3.86
CA LEU A 29 8.60 -11.28 -2.51
C LEU A 29 8.34 -12.36 -1.46
N ARG A 30 7.31 -13.20 -1.62
CA ARG A 30 7.04 -14.31 -0.68
C ARG A 30 8.21 -15.28 -0.56
N LEU A 31 8.81 -15.67 -1.69
CA LEU A 31 9.98 -16.55 -1.70
C LEU A 31 11.17 -15.91 -0.96
N HIS A 32 11.47 -14.63 -1.21
CA HIS A 32 12.54 -13.93 -0.51
C HIS A 32 12.27 -13.83 1.00
N LEU A 33 11.03 -13.49 1.39
CA LEU A 33 10.64 -13.42 2.80
C LEU A 33 10.75 -14.79 3.49
N ALA A 34 10.49 -15.90 2.81
CA ALA A 34 10.73 -17.23 3.38
C ALA A 34 12.21 -17.47 3.71
N ALA A 35 13.13 -16.99 2.87
CA ALA A 35 14.57 -17.20 3.02
C ALA A 35 15.33 -16.14 3.84
N CYS A 36 14.78 -14.92 3.99
CA CYS A 36 15.50 -13.78 4.56
C CYS A 36 14.81 -13.24 5.82
N ALA A 37 15.36 -13.57 7.00
CA ALA A 37 14.82 -13.12 8.29
C ALA A 37 14.79 -11.59 8.48
N PRO A 38 15.84 -10.83 8.08
CA PRO A 38 15.81 -9.36 8.17
C PRO A 38 14.66 -8.75 7.37
N CYS A 39 14.44 -9.21 6.13
CA CYS A 39 13.35 -8.71 5.30
C CYS A 39 11.97 -9.07 5.86
N ARG A 40 11.81 -10.23 6.52
CA ARG A 40 10.56 -10.54 7.25
C ARG A 40 10.29 -9.52 8.35
N ARG A 41 11.30 -9.21 9.17
CA ARG A 41 11.16 -8.23 10.26
C ARG A 41 10.85 -6.84 9.72
N PHE A 42 11.53 -6.42 8.66
CA PHE A 42 11.27 -5.16 7.97
C PHE A 42 9.81 -5.04 7.49
N VAL A 43 9.31 -6.04 6.75
CA VAL A 43 7.92 -6.00 6.25
C VAL A 43 6.91 -6.07 7.40
N ALA A 44 7.21 -6.83 8.47
CA ALA A 44 6.36 -6.87 9.65
C ALA A 44 6.26 -5.51 10.36
N GLN A 45 7.39 -4.79 10.49
CA GLN A 45 7.42 -3.43 11.01
C GLN A 45 6.56 -2.49 10.15
N LEU A 46 6.73 -2.54 8.83
CA LEU A 46 5.97 -1.67 7.92
C LEU A 46 4.45 -1.93 8.01
N ARG A 47 4.04 -3.19 8.14
CA ARG A 47 2.63 -3.55 8.41
C ARG A 47 2.15 -3.04 9.77
N ALA A 48 2.99 -3.08 10.80
CA ALA A 48 2.63 -2.53 12.10
C ALA A 48 2.41 -1.02 12.02
N THR A 49 3.30 -0.29 11.35
CA THR A 49 3.15 1.15 11.08
C THR A 49 1.85 1.44 10.33
N GLN A 50 1.55 0.71 9.25
CA GLN A 50 0.30 0.90 8.50
C GLN A 50 -0.94 0.67 9.37
N ARG A 51 -0.95 -0.38 10.21
CA ARG A 51 -2.08 -0.65 11.13
C ARG A 51 -2.25 0.43 12.18
N LEU A 52 -1.15 0.94 12.74
CA LEU A 52 -1.18 2.05 13.70
C LEU A 52 -1.79 3.30 13.07
N LEU A 53 -1.38 3.64 11.84
CA LEU A 53 -1.92 4.79 11.11
C LEU A 53 -3.40 4.61 10.74
N ARG A 54 -3.82 3.41 10.31
CA ARG A 54 -5.23 3.12 10.01
C ARG A 54 -6.14 3.17 11.24
N GLY A 55 -5.60 2.92 12.44
CA GLY A 55 -6.34 3.01 13.69
C GLY A 55 -6.40 4.43 14.27
N ALA A 56 -5.63 5.38 13.73
CA ALA A 56 -5.71 6.77 14.14
C ALA A 56 -6.98 7.39 13.55
N ALA A 57 -7.74 8.13 14.38
CA ALA A 57 -8.83 8.95 13.87
C ALA A 57 -8.24 9.96 12.86
N PRO A 58 -8.77 10.02 11.63
CA PRO A 58 -8.38 11.08 10.73
C PRO A 58 -8.71 12.43 11.38
N PRO A 59 -7.94 13.49 11.08
CA PRO A 59 -8.32 14.82 11.52
C PRO A 59 -9.74 15.12 11.03
N ALA A 60 -10.55 15.74 11.88
CA ALA A 60 -11.88 16.17 11.49
C ALA A 60 -11.75 17.11 10.28
N LEU A 61 -12.50 16.81 9.21
CA LEU A 61 -12.66 17.75 8.12
C LEU A 61 -13.54 18.90 8.61
N ASP A 62 -13.36 20.09 8.04
CA ASP A 62 -14.39 21.10 8.24
C ASP A 62 -15.68 20.63 7.51
N PRO A 63 -16.87 20.94 8.04
CA PRO A 63 -18.12 20.47 7.48
C PRO A 63 -18.38 20.91 6.03
N GLU A 64 -17.95 22.12 5.64
CA GLU A 64 -18.12 22.65 4.29
C GLU A 64 -17.28 21.87 3.27
N ARG A 65 -16.05 21.52 3.65
CA ARG A 65 -15.15 20.69 2.84
C ARG A 65 -15.64 19.25 2.75
N GLU A 66 -16.16 18.68 3.83
CA GLU A 66 -16.76 17.35 3.81
C GLU A 66 -17.96 17.29 2.86
N GLU A 67 -18.88 18.26 2.96
CA GLU A 67 -20.04 18.37 2.09
C GLU A 67 -19.64 18.54 0.62
N ALA A 68 -18.64 19.39 0.34
CA ALA A 68 -18.12 19.59 -1.01
C ALA A 68 -17.56 18.29 -1.63
N LEU A 69 -16.83 17.49 -0.83
CA LEU A 69 -16.29 16.19 -1.26
C LEU A 69 -17.38 15.15 -1.51
N VAL A 70 -18.35 15.03 -0.61
CA VAL A 70 -19.50 14.12 -0.77
C VAL A 70 -20.29 14.50 -2.01
N ALA A 71 -20.58 15.78 -2.19
CA ALA A 71 -21.30 16.26 -3.36
C ALA A 71 -20.50 16.01 -4.66
N ALA A 72 -19.17 16.13 -4.64
CA ALA A 72 -18.32 15.79 -5.79
C ALA A 72 -18.33 14.29 -6.12
N ALA A 73 -18.25 13.42 -5.12
CA ALA A 73 -18.30 11.98 -5.30
C ALA A 73 -19.64 11.51 -5.88
N LEU A 74 -20.76 12.09 -5.40
CA LEU A 74 -22.11 11.77 -5.88
C LEU A 74 -22.38 12.29 -7.30
N ARG A 75 -21.71 13.36 -7.72
CA ARG A 75 -21.79 13.87 -9.11
C ARG A 75 -21.12 12.95 -10.14
N GLY A 76 -20.40 11.92 -9.69
CA GLY A 76 -19.59 11.06 -10.55
C GLY A 76 -18.36 11.83 -11.02
N THR A 77 -17.17 11.37 -10.64
CA THR A 77 -15.97 11.77 -11.38
C THR A 77 -15.98 10.98 -12.68
N ASP A 78 -16.66 11.53 -13.69
CA ASP A 78 -16.47 11.17 -15.08
C ASP A 78 -15.05 11.63 -15.49
N GLU A 79 -14.05 10.80 -15.20
CA GLU A 79 -12.71 10.94 -15.80
C GLU A 79 -12.57 9.95 -16.95
N PRO A 80 -12.58 10.42 -18.22
CA PRO A 80 -12.31 9.58 -19.37
C PRO A 80 -10.79 9.41 -19.56
N GLY A 81 -10.26 8.25 -19.17
CA GLY A 81 -9.04 7.69 -19.76
C GLY A 81 -7.75 7.75 -18.91
N GLY A 82 -7.36 6.57 -18.41
CA GLY A 82 -6.00 6.27 -17.96
C GLY A 82 -5.51 5.00 -18.66
N ARG A 83 -5.02 5.14 -19.89
CA ARG A 83 -4.42 4.07 -20.69
C ARG A 83 -2.95 3.91 -20.26
N ILE A 84 -2.58 2.76 -19.72
CA ILE A 84 -1.22 2.17 -19.75
C ILE A 84 -1.33 0.66 -19.62
#